data_AF-A0A8D8QHQ6-F1
#
_entry.id   AF-A0A8D8QHQ6-F1
#
_cell.length_a   1.000
_cell.length_b   1.000
_cell.length_c   1.000
_cell.angle_alpha   90.00
_cell.angle_beta   90.00
_cell.angle_gamma   90.00
#
_symmetry.space_group_name_H-M   'P 1'
#
loop_
_entity.id
_entity.type
_entity.pdbx_description
1 polymer ?
#
loop_
_entity_poly.entity_id
_entity_poly.type
_entity_poly.pdbx_seq_one_letter_code
_entity_poly.pdbx_strand_id
1 'polypeptide(L)'
;NLLLTRSVNIVKKYKHIVENKETDGATTATKNKAWEDLGKEFNAQGISHFRSTPTLRTKWKALKKDARKENAEYRRYANGTGGGPPAKPVSTLYDKVLDVVDRKSIEGCKGSPDMEYEFLHPNAPATPTIGHSLALYNGNEPSTSTSVPQHQYMMDTT
;
A
#
# COMPACT_ATOMS: atom_id res chain seq x y z
N ASN A 1 -2.56 -12.75 -22.27
CA ASN A 1 -3.23 -11.51 -22.71
C ASN A 1 -2.22 -10.64 -23.48
N LEU A 2 -2.12 -10.79 -24.81
CA LEU A 2 -1.05 -10.24 -25.65
C LEU A 2 -0.98 -8.70 -25.65
N LEU A 3 -2.14 -8.03 -25.56
CA LEU A 3 -2.22 -6.57 -25.55
C LEU A 3 -1.54 -5.96 -24.31
N LEU A 4 -1.65 -6.60 -23.14
CA LEU A 4 -1.03 -6.12 -21.91
C LEU A 4 0.49 -6.19 -21.98
N THR A 5 1.02 -7.35 -22.41
CA THR A 5 2.46 -7.55 -22.59
C THR A 5 3.04 -6.51 -23.56
N ARG A 6 2.30 -6.19 -24.63
CA ARG A 6 2.68 -5.15 -25.59
C ARG A 6 2.78 -3.77 -24.95
N SER A 7 1.76 -3.36 -24.19
CA SER A 7 1.80 -2.09 -23.45
C SER A 7 3.02 -1.99 -22.54
N VAL A 8 3.32 -3.05 -21.78
CA VAL A 8 4.50 -3.09 -20.88
C VAL A 8 5.81 -2.95 -21.66
N ASN A 9 5.95 -3.64 -22.79
CA ASN A 9 7.16 -3.60 -23.61
C ASN A 9 7.42 -2.20 -24.18
N ILE A 10 6.40 -1.46 -24.60
CA ILE A 10 6.59 -0.09 -25.09
C ILE A 10 6.94 0.83 -23.91
N VAL A 11 6.21 0.76 -22.80
CA VAL A 11 6.53 1.57 -21.60
C VAL A 11 7.98 1.35 -21.14
N LYS A 12 8.48 0.10 -21.22
CA LYS A 12 9.88 -0.24 -20.90
C LYS A 12 10.90 0.57 -21.72
N LYS A 13 10.61 0.90 -22.98
CA LYS A 13 11.49 1.73 -23.83
C LYS A 13 11.60 3.17 -23.31
N TYR A 14 10.49 3.71 -22.82
CA TYR A 14 10.41 5.09 -22.31
C TYR A 14 10.67 5.20 -20.81
N LYS A 15 11.05 4.10 -20.12
CA LYS A 15 11.07 4.01 -18.64
C LYS A 15 11.83 5.15 -17.96
N HIS A 16 12.95 5.57 -18.54
CA HIS A 16 13.83 6.60 -17.99
C HIS A 16 13.16 7.98 -17.95
N ILE A 17 12.15 8.22 -18.80
CA ILE A 17 11.37 9.45 -18.82
C ILE A 17 10.09 9.28 -18.01
N VAL A 18 9.31 8.24 -18.29
CA VAL A 18 7.96 8.08 -17.73
C VAL A 18 7.95 7.66 -16.26
N GLU A 19 9.00 6.99 -15.78
CA GLU A 19 9.20 6.64 -14.37
C GLU A 19 10.23 7.55 -13.68
N ASN A 20 10.65 8.66 -14.30
CA ASN A 20 11.45 9.66 -13.60
C ASN A 20 10.65 10.19 -12.38
N LYS A 21 11.31 10.33 -11.23
CA LYS A 21 10.71 10.81 -9.98
C LYS A 21 10.69 12.33 -9.83
N GLU A 22 11.45 13.05 -10.65
CA GLU A 22 11.49 14.51 -10.64
C GLU A 22 10.11 15.08 -10.99
N THR A 23 9.72 16.11 -10.24
CA THR A 23 8.39 16.73 -10.31
C THR A 23 8.42 18.17 -10.79
N ASP A 24 9.52 18.62 -11.40
CA ASP A 24 9.60 19.96 -11.97
C ASP A 24 8.73 20.08 -13.26
N GLY A 25 8.49 21.33 -13.68
CA GLY A 25 7.65 21.62 -14.84
C GLY A 25 8.24 21.13 -16.17
N ALA A 26 9.56 21.20 -16.36
CA ALA A 26 10.24 20.73 -17.56
C ALA A 26 10.17 19.21 -17.69
N THR A 27 10.33 18.51 -16.57
CA THR A 27 10.17 17.06 -16.45
C THR A 27 8.72 16.64 -16.71
N THR A 28 7.74 17.42 -16.26
CA THR A 28 6.32 17.15 -16.53
C THR A 28 5.99 17.26 -18.01
N ALA A 29 6.46 18.31 -18.69
CA ALA A 29 6.30 18.47 -20.13
C ALA A 29 6.96 17.34 -20.91
N THR A 30 8.19 16.96 -20.52
CA THR A 30 8.94 15.87 -21.15
C THR A 30 8.24 14.52 -20.99
N LYS A 31 7.73 14.22 -19.78
CA LYS A 31 6.88 13.05 -19.53
C LYS A 31 5.64 13.06 -20.41
N ASN A 32 4.99 14.21 -20.55
CA ASN A 32 3.78 14.31 -21.36
C ASN A 32 4.03 13.98 -22.82
N LYS A 33 5.09 14.55 -23.39
CA LYS A 33 5.53 14.24 -24.76
C LYS A 33 5.88 12.75 -24.92
N ALA A 34 6.65 12.18 -23.98
CA ALA A 34 6.99 10.75 -24.02
C ALA A 34 5.76 9.84 -24.01
N TRP A 35 4.72 10.21 -23.26
CA TRP A 35 3.45 9.48 -23.24
C TRP A 35 2.67 9.58 -24.57
N GLU A 36 2.74 10.72 -25.25
CA GLU A 36 2.14 10.88 -26.57
C GLU A 36 2.88 10.05 -27.62
N ASP A 37 4.21 10.08 -27.61
CA ASP A 37 5.04 9.31 -28.53
C ASP A 37 4.87 7.80 -28.31
N LEU A 38 4.82 7.36 -27.05
CA LEU A 38 4.43 6.00 -26.68
C LEU A 38 3.06 5.63 -27.24
N GLY A 39 2.07 6.53 -27.16
CA GLY A 39 0.74 6.32 -27.72
C GLY A 39 0.76 6.13 -29.24
N LYS A 40 1.53 6.97 -29.96
CA LYS A 40 1.73 6.82 -31.40
C LYS A 40 2.36 5.47 -31.74
N GLU A 41 3.43 5.09 -31.04
CA GLU A 41 4.13 3.81 -31.27
C GLU A 41 3.23 2.60 -30.96
N PHE A 42 2.40 2.69 -29.91
CA PHE A 42 1.43 1.65 -29.58
C PHE A 42 0.35 1.49 -30.67
N ASN A 43 -0.15 2.59 -31.21
CA ASN A 43 -1.21 2.57 -32.22
C ASN A 43 -0.69 2.24 -33.63
N ALA A 44 0.54 2.64 -33.98
CA ALA A 44 1.20 2.32 -35.26
C ALA A 44 1.45 0.82 -35.46
N GLN A 45 1.25 0.05 -34.40
CA GLN A 45 1.60 -1.35 -34.28
C GLN A 45 0.50 -2.31 -34.79
N GLY A 46 -0.46 -1.78 -35.58
CA GLY A 46 -1.49 -2.55 -36.29
C GLY A 46 -2.61 -3.08 -35.39
N ILE A 47 -2.92 -2.39 -34.29
CA ILE A 47 -3.94 -2.82 -33.34
C ILE A 47 -5.31 -2.40 -33.86
N SER A 48 -6.29 -3.31 -33.81
CA SER A 48 -7.67 -3.07 -34.27
C SER A 48 -8.39 -1.89 -33.59
N HIS A 49 -7.88 -1.40 -32.45
CA HIS A 49 -8.49 -0.33 -31.68
C HIS A 49 -7.46 0.69 -31.23
N PHE A 50 -7.71 1.95 -31.59
CA PHE A 50 -6.95 3.09 -31.11
C PHE A 50 -7.03 3.21 -29.58
N ARG A 51 -5.89 3.45 -28.94
CA ARG A 51 -5.80 3.76 -27.51
C ARG A 51 -5.27 5.16 -27.32
N SER A 52 -6.06 5.99 -26.63
CA SER A 52 -5.65 7.34 -26.27
C SER A 52 -4.57 7.32 -25.18
N THR A 53 -3.74 8.36 -25.14
CA THR A 53 -2.70 8.55 -24.12
C THR A 53 -3.24 8.43 -22.68
N PRO A 54 -4.39 9.04 -22.32
CA PRO A 54 -4.98 8.87 -20.99
C PRO A 54 -5.32 7.41 -20.66
N THR A 55 -5.84 6.66 -21.63
CA THR A 55 -6.17 5.23 -21.45
C THR A 55 -4.91 4.41 -21.14
N LEU A 56 -3.83 4.65 -21.87
CA LEU A 56 -2.55 3.97 -21.67
C LEU A 56 -1.95 4.29 -20.30
N ARG A 57 -2.02 5.57 -19.87
CA ARG A 57 -1.59 5.98 -18.53
C ARG A 57 -2.39 5.31 -17.42
N THR A 58 -3.72 5.31 -17.53
CA THR A 58 -4.60 4.64 -16.56
C THR A 58 -4.31 3.15 -16.51
N LYS A 59 -4.12 2.51 -17.67
CA LYS A 59 -3.79 1.08 -17.71
C LYS A 59 -2.44 0.78 -17.07
N TRP A 60 -1.43 1.62 -17.32
CA TRP A 60 -0.12 1.50 -16.70
C TRP A 60 -0.20 1.65 -15.17
N LYS A 61 -0.94 2.64 -14.67
CA LYS A 61 -1.18 2.81 -13.22
C LYS A 61 -1.79 1.55 -12.59
N ALA A 62 -2.80 0.96 -13.24
CA ALA A 62 -3.44 -0.27 -12.78
C ALA A 62 -2.45 -1.44 -12.76
N LEU A 63 -1.67 -1.63 -13.83
CA LEU A 63 -0.65 -2.67 -13.90
C LEU A 63 0.39 -2.55 -12.78
N LYS A 64 0.86 -1.33 -12.48
CA LYS A 64 1.80 -1.10 -11.36
C LYS A 64 1.19 -1.47 -10.02
N LYS A 65 -0.08 -1.10 -9.79
CA LYS A 65 -0.81 -1.42 -8.56
C LYS A 65 -0.91 -2.94 -8.37
N ASP A 66 -1.38 -3.63 -9.40
CA ASP A 66 -1.60 -5.08 -9.33
C ASP A 66 -0.27 -5.84 -9.17
N ALA A 67 0.78 -5.44 -9.90
CA ALA A 67 2.10 -6.04 -9.78
C ALA A 67 2.70 -5.89 -8.37
N ARG A 68 2.55 -4.71 -7.74
CA ARG A 68 3.00 -4.48 -6.36
C ARG A 68 2.22 -5.33 -5.37
N LYS A 69 0.90 -5.46 -5.56
CA LYS A 69 0.04 -6.29 -4.71
C LYS A 69 0.49 -7.75 -4.76
N GLU A 70 0.64 -8.30 -5.96
CA GLU A 70 1.02 -9.70 -6.14
C GLU A 70 2.43 -9.98 -5.59
N ASN A 71 3.38 -9.08 -5.82
CA ASN A 71 4.71 -9.18 -5.23
C ASN A 71 4.70 -9.09 -3.69
N ALA A 72 3.86 -8.23 -3.11
CA ALA A 72 3.73 -8.12 -1.67
C ALA A 72 3.11 -9.38 -1.06
N GLU A 73 2.10 -9.97 -1.71
CA GLU A 73 1.50 -11.26 -1.34
C GLU A 73 2.57 -12.37 -1.41
N TYR A 74 3.28 -12.49 -2.53
CA TYR A 74 4.37 -13.46 -2.69
C TYR A 74 5.41 -13.36 -1.57
N ARG A 75 5.90 -12.15 -1.26
CA ARG A 75 6.87 -11.92 -0.19
C ARG A 75 6.33 -12.27 1.20
N ARG A 76 5.07 -11.96 1.49
CA ARG A 76 4.42 -12.31 2.77
C ARG A 76 4.39 -13.81 2.98
N TYR A 77 4.05 -14.57 1.95
CA TYR A 77 4.06 -16.03 2.03
C TYR A 77 5.48 -16.60 2.11
N ALA A 78 6.42 -16.10 1.30
CA ALA A 78 7.80 -16.57 1.29
C ALA A 78 8.53 -16.34 2.62
N ASN A 79 8.19 -15.28 3.35
CA ASN A 79 8.78 -14.95 4.64
C ASN A 79 7.97 -15.51 5.84
N GLY A 80 6.83 -16.14 5.61
CA GLY A 80 6.02 -16.75 6.66
C GLY A 80 6.58 -18.11 7.08
N THR A 81 6.67 -18.38 8.38
CA THR A 81 7.17 -19.66 8.93
C THR A 81 6.07 -20.71 9.16
N GLY A 82 4.80 -20.40 8.84
CA GLY A 82 3.67 -21.23 9.23
C GLY A 82 3.02 -21.98 8.07
N GLY A 83 3.41 -23.26 7.87
CA GLY A 83 2.63 -24.41 7.32
C GLY A 83 1.70 -24.26 6.11
N GLY A 84 1.60 -23.10 5.49
CA GLY A 84 0.67 -22.80 4.41
C GLY A 84 1.14 -23.35 3.06
N PRO A 85 0.23 -23.45 2.07
CA PRO A 85 0.59 -23.86 0.71
C PRO A 85 1.68 -22.95 0.12
N PRO A 86 2.54 -23.47 -0.79
CA PRO A 86 3.59 -22.69 -1.41
C PRO A 86 3.04 -21.45 -2.12
N ALA A 87 3.76 -20.34 -1.99
CA ALA A 87 3.40 -19.09 -2.65
C ALA A 87 3.31 -19.30 -4.16
N LYS A 88 2.21 -18.85 -4.78
CA LYS A 88 2.13 -18.79 -6.23
C LYS A 88 3.17 -17.78 -6.72
N PRO A 89 4.03 -18.13 -7.69
CA PRO A 89 4.98 -17.18 -8.23
C PRO A 89 4.24 -16.00 -8.86
N VAL A 90 4.86 -14.83 -8.83
CA VAL A 90 4.35 -13.64 -9.51
C VAL A 90 4.22 -13.95 -11.01
N SER A 91 3.15 -13.46 -11.63
CA SER A 91 2.88 -13.73 -13.03
C SER A 91 3.93 -13.08 -13.93
N THR A 92 4.22 -13.75 -15.04
CA THR A 92 5.21 -13.28 -16.04
C THR A 92 4.94 -11.88 -16.59
N LEU A 93 3.68 -11.43 -16.57
CA LEU A 93 3.32 -10.06 -16.95
C LEU A 93 3.74 -9.07 -15.87
N TYR A 94 3.44 -9.37 -14.60
CA TYR A 94 3.73 -8.48 -13.49
C TYR A 94 5.22 -8.43 -13.16
N ASP A 95 5.96 -9.52 -13.34
CA ASP A 95 7.43 -9.49 -13.28
C ASP A 95 8.01 -8.45 -14.24
N LYS A 96 7.53 -8.43 -15.50
CA LYS A 96 7.95 -7.41 -16.48
C LYS A 96 7.56 -5.99 -16.08
N VAL A 97 6.46 -5.82 -15.33
CA VAL A 97 6.07 -4.51 -14.80
C VAL A 97 7.04 -4.10 -13.67
N LEU A 98 7.36 -5.02 -12.76
CA LEU A 98 8.29 -4.79 -11.65
C LEU A 98 9.70 -4.43 -12.15
N ASP A 99 10.14 -4.99 -13.28
CA ASP A 99 11.41 -4.64 -13.95
C ASP A 99 11.47 -3.19 -14.45
N VAL A 100 10.32 -2.57 -14.72
CA VAL A 100 10.23 -1.19 -15.22
C VAL A 100 10.13 -0.19 -14.07
N VAL A 101 9.44 -0.58 -13.00
CA VAL A 101 9.24 0.25 -11.81
C VAL A 101 10.53 0.29 -10.99
N ASP A 102 10.83 1.45 -10.39
CA ASP A 102 11.98 1.55 -9.49
C ASP A 102 11.85 0.57 -8.31
N ARG A 103 12.89 -0.25 -8.10
CA ARG A 103 13.01 -1.25 -7.03
C ARG A 103 12.75 -0.65 -5.65
N LYS A 104 13.23 0.56 -5.38
CA LYS A 104 13.00 1.24 -4.09
C LYS A 104 11.51 1.53 -3.84
N SER A 105 10.69 1.59 -4.89
CA SER A 105 9.23 1.75 -4.76
C SER A 105 8.49 0.43 -4.52
N ILE A 106 9.19 -0.71 -4.62
CA ILE A 106 8.64 -2.07 -4.48
C ILE A 106 9.00 -2.64 -3.10
N GLU A 107 10.20 -2.35 -2.63
CA GLU A 107 10.68 -2.68 -1.29
C GLU A 107 10.10 -1.65 -0.31
N GLY A 108 9.14 -2.05 0.54
CA GLY A 108 8.67 -1.19 1.63
C GLY A 108 9.83 -0.79 2.54
N CYS A 109 9.73 0.36 3.21
CA CYS A 109 10.63 0.70 4.30
C CYS A 109 10.65 -0.50 5.23
N LYS A 110 11.79 -1.21 5.35
CA LYS A 110 11.98 -2.11 6.47
C LYS A 110 11.77 -1.23 7.68
N GLY A 111 10.70 -1.47 8.45
CA GLY A 111 10.51 -0.76 9.70
C GLY A 111 11.84 -0.88 10.42
N SER A 112 12.45 0.25 10.78
CA SER A 112 13.34 0.20 11.93
C SER A 112 12.51 -0.49 13.01
N PRO A 113 13.01 -1.53 13.69
CA PRO A 113 12.53 -1.77 15.03
C PRO A 113 12.65 -0.41 15.70
N ASP A 114 11.51 0.24 15.95
CA ASP A 114 11.47 1.52 16.62
C ASP A 114 12.40 1.34 17.80
N MET A 115 13.52 2.09 17.78
CA MET A 115 14.54 1.95 18.79
C MET A 115 13.81 1.91 20.12
N GLU A 116 13.90 0.78 20.81
CA GLU A 116 13.42 0.64 22.17
C GLU A 116 14.11 1.76 22.93
N TYR A 117 13.42 2.88 23.07
CA TYR A 117 13.87 3.97 23.90
C TYR A 117 13.53 3.47 25.29
N GLU A 118 14.46 2.68 25.81
CA GLU A 118 14.55 2.25 27.18
C GLU A 118 14.59 3.52 28.03
N PHE A 119 13.41 4.03 28.36
CA PHE A 119 13.28 5.05 29.37
C PHE A 119 13.66 4.35 30.66
N LEU A 120 14.90 4.55 31.08
CA LEU A 120 15.34 4.26 32.44
C LEU A 120 14.38 4.98 33.38
N HIS A 121 13.38 4.28 33.91
CA HIS A 121 12.58 4.77 35.03
C HIS A 121 13.50 4.75 36.26
N PRO A 122 13.92 5.89 36.81
CA PRO A 122 14.61 5.91 38.08
C PRO A 122 13.53 5.74 39.16
N ASN A 123 13.65 4.65 39.93
CA ASN A 123 12.84 4.32 41.11
C ASN A 123 11.53 3.57 40.86
N ALA A 124 11.64 2.28 40.52
CA ALA A 124 10.67 1.30 40.98
C ALA A 124 11.12 0.79 42.36
N PRO A 125 10.33 0.93 43.45
CA PRO A 125 10.67 0.33 44.73
C PRO A 125 10.56 -1.19 44.64
N ALA A 126 11.57 -1.89 45.17
CA ALA A 126 11.62 -3.34 45.22
C ALA A 126 10.39 -3.90 45.95
N THR A 127 9.58 -4.72 45.28
CA THR A 127 8.57 -5.53 45.95
C THR A 127 9.17 -6.90 46.29
N PRO A 128 9.03 -7.36 47.55
CA PRO A 128 9.62 -8.61 47.99
C PRO A 128 8.81 -9.80 47.50
N THR A 129 9.52 -10.83 47.01
CA THR A 129 8.98 -12.17 46.77
C THR A 129 8.58 -12.82 48.09
N ILE A 130 7.28 -12.95 48.38
CA ILE A 130 6.76 -13.92 49.36
C ILE A 130 5.45 -14.51 48.82
N GLY A 131 5.41 -15.84 48.75
CA GLY A 131 4.25 -16.62 48.33
C GLY A 131 3.18 -16.82 49.41
N HIS A 132 2.16 -17.58 49.01
CA HIS A 132 0.97 -18.05 49.74
C HIS A 132 -0.27 -17.15 49.77
N SER A 133 -1.24 -17.52 48.91
CA SER A 133 -2.64 -17.91 49.17
C SER A 133 -3.54 -17.15 50.17
N LEU A 134 -4.80 -16.96 49.69
CA LEU A 134 -6.08 -16.72 50.38
C LEU A 134 -6.32 -15.36 51.06
N ALA A 135 -7.27 -14.57 50.52
CA ALA A 135 -8.63 -14.47 51.08
C ALA A 135 -9.50 -13.43 50.34
N LEU A 136 -10.65 -13.94 49.87
CA LEU A 136 -12.02 -13.39 49.91
C LEU A 136 -12.32 -11.93 49.51
N TYR A 137 -13.08 -11.88 48.42
CA TYR A 137 -14.07 -10.89 47.99
C TYR A 137 -14.87 -10.28 49.17
N ASN A 138 -14.89 -8.96 49.26
CA ASN A 138 -15.98 -8.19 49.85
C ASN A 138 -15.91 -6.74 49.34
N GLY A 139 -16.88 -6.36 48.50
CA GLY A 139 -17.04 -5.00 48.03
C GLY A 139 -18.49 -4.78 47.61
N ASN A 140 -19.28 -4.25 48.54
CA ASN A 140 -20.65 -3.77 48.32
C ASN A 140 -20.66 -2.59 47.33
N GLU A 141 -21.59 -2.64 46.38
CA GLU A 141 -22.16 -1.48 45.65
C GLU A 141 -22.75 -0.45 46.63
N PRO A 142 -22.75 0.87 46.29
CA PRO A 142 -23.94 1.41 45.62
C PRO A 142 -23.66 2.50 44.56
N SER A 143 -24.20 2.24 43.36
CA SER A 143 -25.21 3.02 42.60
C SER A 143 -25.12 4.55 42.41
N THR A 144 -25.55 4.91 41.18
CA THR A 144 -26.11 6.18 40.65
C THR A 144 -25.12 7.06 39.87
N SER A 145 -25.38 7.57 38.66
CA SER A 145 -26.54 7.57 37.77
C SER A 145 -26.03 7.87 36.35
N THR A 146 -26.51 7.14 35.33
CA THR A 146 -26.29 7.42 33.89
C THR A 146 -27.61 7.19 33.17
N SER A 147 -28.05 8.19 32.38
CA SER A 147 -28.92 8.14 31.18
C SER A 147 -29.69 9.49 31.06
N VAL A 148 -29.36 10.45 30.18
CA VAL A 148 -29.65 10.58 28.72
C VAL A 148 -31.19 10.56 28.47
N PRO A 149 -31.85 11.50 27.70
CA PRO A 149 -31.59 11.77 26.27
C PRO A 149 -32.05 13.12 25.61
N GLN A 150 -31.67 13.26 24.32
CA GLN A 150 -32.36 13.87 23.15
C GLN A 150 -32.85 15.33 23.16
N HIS A 151 -32.23 16.15 22.30
CA HIS A 151 -32.76 17.43 21.85
C HIS A 151 -33.52 17.24 20.52
N GLN A 152 -34.85 17.40 20.55
CA GLN A 152 -35.70 17.36 19.36
C GLN A 152 -36.73 18.51 19.45
N TYR A 153 -36.62 19.44 18.49
CA TYR A 153 -37.65 20.31 17.89
C TYR A 153 -38.55 21.14 18.82
N MET A 154 -38.36 22.45 18.80
CA MET A 154 -39.43 23.40 19.07
C MET A 154 -40.02 23.88 17.75
N MET A 155 -41.33 23.65 17.59
CA MET A 155 -42.16 24.20 16.52
C MET A 155 -42.56 25.63 16.90
N ASP A 156 -42.42 26.55 15.95
CA ASP A 156 -43.10 27.84 15.97
C ASP A 156 -44.58 27.63 15.69
N THR A 157 -45.46 28.17 16.55
CA THR A 157 -46.84 28.50 16.18
C THR A 157 -47.33 29.72 16.95
N THR A 158 -47.65 30.75 16.15
CA THR A 158 -48.76 31.72 16.22
C THR A 158 -48.82 32.72 17.37
#